data_AF-A0A925WXV6-F1
#
_entry.id   AF-A0A925WXV6-F1
#
_cell.length_a   1.000
_cell.length_b   1.000
_cell.length_c   1.000
_cell.angle_alpha   90.00
_cell.angle_beta   90.00
_cell.angle_gamma   90.00
#
_symmetry.space_group_name_H-M   'P 1'
#
loop_
_entity.id
_entity.type
_entity.pdbx_description
1 polymer ?
#
loop_
_entity_poly.entity_id
_entity_poly.type
_entity_poly.pdbx_seq_one_letter_code
_entity_poly.pdbx_strand_id
1 'polypeptide(L)'
;MSQNVRFWKIAFRSASSVSLITLSPVRRPADLFSVLPIGSIAPLIEAGLCQCYRAKQERVVAKGNVVVCGGGGFIGGHFVGDLLKKGFNVRCVDVKPQNEWYQVHGKAENVVADLNLRDKAFEAVKGCDTVYNLACNMGGMGFIEKNKGLCMVSVLINTHLLLAARELGGIKKFFYASSACVYNGDKQTSKSTDVYLREEDAYPAMPEDGYGWEKLFS
;
A
#
# COMPACT_ATOMS: atom_id res chain seq x y z
N MET A 1 -14.09 6.65 22.81
CA MET A 1 -14.63 6.93 21.46
C MET A 1 -14.04 5.91 20.49
N SER A 2 -14.80 4.88 20.13
CA SER A 2 -14.38 3.84 19.18
C SER A 2 -14.50 4.38 17.76
N GLN A 3 -13.39 4.58 17.05
CA GLN A 3 -13.44 4.83 15.60
C GLN A 3 -13.38 3.49 14.86
N ASN A 4 -14.34 3.27 13.97
CA ASN A 4 -14.43 2.07 13.12
C ASN A 4 -13.32 2.07 12.07
N VAL A 5 -12.15 1.50 12.40
CA VAL A 5 -11.07 1.22 11.44
C VAL A 5 -11.52 0.03 10.57
N ARG A 6 -11.51 0.19 9.24
CA ARG A 6 -11.77 -0.93 8.32
C ARG A 6 -10.47 -1.66 8.00
N PHE A 7 -10.44 -2.96 8.28
CA PHE A 7 -9.31 -3.86 8.03
C PHE A 7 -9.51 -4.65 6.74
N TRP A 8 -8.43 -4.83 5.98
CA TRP A 8 -8.40 -5.65 4.77
C TRP A 8 -7.17 -6.55 4.80
N LYS A 9 -7.38 -7.85 4.54
CA LYS A 9 -6.35 -8.89 4.42
C LYS A 9 -6.31 -9.37 2.97
N ILE A 10 -5.14 -9.32 2.33
CA ILE A 10 -4.92 -9.91 1.00
C ILE A 10 -3.69 -10.80 1.10
N ALA A 11 -3.79 -12.03 0.59
CA ALA A 11 -2.66 -12.93 0.43
C ALA A 11 -2.11 -12.82 -1.00
N PHE A 12 -0.83 -12.50 -1.14
CA PHE A 12 -0.17 -12.47 -2.45
C PHE A 12 0.31 -13.88 -2.84
N ARG A 13 -0.07 -14.35 -4.03
CA ARG A 13 0.37 -15.63 -4.61
C ARG A 13 1.49 -15.38 -5.62
N SER A 14 2.73 -15.42 -5.14
CA SER A 14 3.99 -15.25 -5.89
C SER A 14 4.12 -13.98 -6.77
N ALA A 15 5.35 -13.60 -7.09
CA ALA A 15 5.71 -12.30 -7.68
C ALA A 15 5.28 -12.08 -9.15
N SER A 16 4.37 -12.90 -9.71
CA SER A 16 4.21 -13.00 -11.17
C SER A 16 2.91 -12.39 -11.70
N SER A 17 1.91 -12.06 -10.88
CA SER A 17 0.66 -11.49 -11.40
C SER A 17 -0.13 -10.76 -10.30
N VAL A 18 -0.22 -9.44 -10.40
CA VAL A 18 -1.14 -8.62 -9.57
C VAL A 18 -2.29 -8.18 -10.46
N SER A 19 -3.47 -8.80 -10.32
CA SER A 19 -4.70 -8.36 -10.96
C SER A 19 -5.64 -7.80 -9.90
N LEU A 20 -5.78 -6.48 -9.86
CA LEU A 20 -6.73 -5.78 -8.99
C LEU A 20 -8.10 -5.80 -9.68
N ILE A 21 -8.99 -6.71 -9.29
CA ILE A 21 -10.37 -6.72 -9.77
C ILE A 21 -11.16 -5.67 -8.97
N THR A 22 -11.42 -4.52 -9.60
CA THR A 22 -12.34 -3.51 -9.06
C THR A 22 -13.69 -3.63 -9.78
N LEU A 23 -14.73 -4.03 -9.05
CA LEU A 23 -16.12 -3.88 -9.52
C LEU A 23 -16.59 -2.45 -9.21
N SER A 24 -16.74 -1.63 -10.26
CA SER A 24 -17.36 -0.30 -10.17
C SER A 24 -18.87 -0.41 -10.41
N PRO A 25 -19.72 0.28 -9.62
CA PRO A 25 -21.11 0.45 -9.98
C PRO A 25 -21.27 1.59 -11.00
N VAL A 26 -22.03 1.28 -12.05
CA VAL A 26 -22.50 2.17 -13.12
C VAL A 26 -23.38 3.30 -12.57
N ARG A 27 -23.23 4.53 -13.10
CA ARG A 27 -24.34 5.43 -13.51
C ARG A 27 -23.81 6.66 -14.28
N ARG A 28 -24.23 6.75 -15.55
CA ARG A 28 -24.38 7.98 -16.37
C ARG A 28 -25.78 8.58 -16.08
N PRO A 29 -26.09 9.88 -16.35
CA PRO A 29 -26.31 10.41 -17.72
C PRO A 29 -25.87 11.89 -17.97
N ALA A 30 -25.39 12.21 -19.19
CA ALA A 30 -26.02 13.10 -20.21
C ALA A 30 -25.63 14.60 -20.04
N ASP A 31 -25.45 15.47 -21.03
CA ASP A 31 -25.41 15.44 -22.50
C ASP A 31 -24.85 16.80 -22.98
N LEU A 32 -24.49 16.87 -24.27
CA LEU A 32 -24.47 18.06 -25.14
C LEU A 32 -23.48 19.21 -24.82
N PHE A 33 -22.42 19.34 -25.62
CA PHE A 33 -22.19 20.57 -26.39
C PHE A 33 -21.40 20.25 -27.67
N SER A 34 -22.10 20.37 -28.78
CA SER A 34 -21.66 20.20 -30.16
C SER A 34 -20.90 21.42 -30.68
N VAL A 35 -19.78 21.16 -31.35
CA VAL A 35 -19.29 21.79 -32.60
C VAL A 35 -19.18 23.32 -32.65
N LEU A 36 -17.95 23.85 -32.64
CA LEU A 36 -17.58 25.04 -33.43
C LEU A 36 -16.16 24.91 -34.02
N PRO A 37 -15.89 25.41 -35.24
CA PRO A 37 -14.64 25.17 -35.98
C PRO A 37 -13.45 26.01 -35.50
N ILE A 38 -12.25 25.44 -35.64
CA ILE A 38 -10.95 26.08 -35.42
C ILE A 38 -10.73 27.12 -36.51
N GLY A 39 -10.88 28.42 -36.20
CA GLY A 39 -10.66 29.45 -37.24
C GLY A 39 -10.75 30.93 -36.87
N SER A 40 -10.83 31.34 -35.60
CA SER A 40 -10.94 32.79 -35.30
C SER A 40 -10.38 33.24 -33.93
N ILE A 41 -9.21 32.73 -33.53
CA ILE A 41 -8.56 33.18 -32.26
C ILE A 41 -7.34 34.09 -32.52
N ALA A 42 -7.01 34.38 -33.78
CA ALA A 42 -5.80 35.12 -34.13
C ALA A 42 -5.79 36.63 -33.82
N PRO A 43 -6.91 37.39 -33.71
CA PRO A 43 -6.80 38.84 -33.46
C PRO A 43 -7.13 39.30 -32.03
N LEU A 44 -7.25 38.42 -31.03
CA LEU A 44 -7.58 38.82 -29.64
C LEU A 44 -6.39 38.81 -28.67
N ILE A 45 -5.16 38.57 -29.15
CA ILE A 45 -3.96 38.54 -28.31
C ILE A 45 -3.37 39.95 -28.07
N GLU A 46 -3.63 40.93 -28.94
CA GLU A 46 -3.02 42.28 -28.82
C GLU A 46 -3.83 43.29 -27.97
N ALA A 47 -5.03 42.97 -27.50
CA ALA A 47 -5.90 43.94 -26.80
C ALA A 47 -5.75 44.00 -25.27
N GLY A 48 -4.74 43.35 -24.67
CA GLY A 48 -4.40 43.57 -23.25
C GLY A 48 -5.51 43.30 -22.21
N LEU A 49 -6.55 42.54 -22.55
CA LEU A 49 -7.77 42.34 -21.72
C LEU A 49 -7.91 40.94 -21.11
N CYS A 50 -6.91 40.06 -21.24
CA CYS A 50 -6.97 38.73 -20.64
C CYS A 50 -6.06 38.60 -19.40
N GLN A 51 -6.39 39.35 -18.34
CA GLN A 51 -5.93 39.03 -16.97
C GLN A 51 -6.42 37.66 -16.47
N CYS A 52 -7.23 36.95 -17.28
CA CYS A 52 -7.74 35.61 -17.02
C CYS A 52 -6.78 34.50 -17.44
N TYR A 53 -5.65 34.80 -18.10
CA TYR A 53 -4.54 33.84 -18.28
C TYR A 53 -3.67 33.71 -17.01
N ARG A 54 -4.27 33.99 -15.85
CA ARG A 54 -3.76 33.50 -14.57
C ARG A 54 -3.98 31.99 -14.57
N ALA A 55 -2.89 31.26 -14.76
CA ALA A 55 -2.82 29.82 -14.64
C ALA A 55 -3.80 29.32 -13.56
N LYS A 56 -4.86 28.63 -13.99
CA LYS A 56 -5.52 27.63 -13.15
C LYS A 56 -4.48 26.53 -12.95
N GLN A 57 -3.53 26.75 -12.04
CA GLN A 57 -2.99 25.64 -11.28
C GLN A 57 -4.19 25.12 -10.49
N GLU A 58 -4.90 24.14 -11.07
CA GLU A 58 -5.73 23.26 -10.28
C GLU A 58 -4.83 22.79 -9.13
N ARG A 59 -5.06 23.33 -7.93
CA ARG A 59 -4.53 22.70 -6.72
C ARG A 59 -5.16 21.33 -6.72
N VAL A 60 -4.41 20.33 -7.18
CA VAL A 60 -4.77 18.93 -7.03
C VAL A 60 -4.84 18.70 -5.53
N VAL A 61 -6.04 18.82 -4.97
CA VAL A 61 -6.27 18.53 -3.56
C VAL A 61 -6.05 17.04 -3.44
N ALA A 62 -5.03 16.65 -2.68
CA ALA A 62 -4.68 15.25 -2.53
C ALA A 62 -5.87 14.45 -2.00
N LYS A 63 -6.09 13.25 -2.56
CA LYS A 63 -7.19 12.37 -2.17
C LYS A 63 -7.13 11.89 -0.71
N GLY A 64 -5.98 12.03 -0.07
CA GLY A 64 -5.71 11.64 1.32
C GLY A 64 -4.22 11.53 1.60
N ASN A 65 -3.86 11.42 2.87
CA ASN A 65 -2.50 11.20 3.34
C ASN A 65 -2.32 9.71 3.65
N VAL A 66 -1.48 9.04 2.87
CA VAL A 66 -1.24 7.60 2.98
C VAL A 66 0.19 7.33 3.40
N VAL A 67 0.39 6.32 4.24
CA VAL A 67 1.72 5.80 4.56
C VAL A 67 1.86 4.38 4.01
N VAL A 68 2.99 4.13 3.35
CA VAL A 68 3.40 2.80 2.88
C VAL A 68 4.62 2.38 3.70
N CYS A 69 4.43 1.44 4.61
CA CYS A 69 5.50 0.80 5.37
C CYS A 69 6.09 -0.32 4.53
N GLY A 70 7.42 -0.38 4.40
CA GLY A 70 8.12 -1.29 3.48
C GLY A 70 8.19 -0.75 2.06
N GLY A 71 8.13 0.58 1.90
CA GLY A 71 8.08 1.25 0.61
C GLY A 71 9.42 1.29 -0.14
N GLY A 72 10.54 1.01 0.53
CA GLY A 72 11.85 0.81 -0.11
C GLY A 72 12.04 -0.61 -0.65
N GLY A 73 11.12 -1.53 -0.35
CA GLY A 73 11.06 -2.88 -0.90
C GLY A 73 10.50 -2.94 -2.33
N PHE A 74 10.45 -4.15 -2.89
CA PHE A 74 10.01 -4.38 -4.27
C PHE A 74 8.54 -3.97 -4.48
N ILE A 75 7.60 -4.62 -3.79
CA ILE A 75 6.16 -4.34 -3.94
C ILE A 75 5.84 -2.91 -3.49
N GLY A 76 6.39 -2.49 -2.36
CA GLY A 76 6.13 -1.17 -1.78
C GLY A 76 6.56 -0.02 -2.69
N GLY A 77 7.74 -0.11 -3.32
CA GLY A 77 8.25 0.95 -4.20
C GLY A 77 7.35 1.18 -5.42
N HIS A 78 6.92 0.10 -6.09
CA HIS A 78 5.96 0.20 -7.19
C HIS A 78 4.61 0.76 -6.73
N PHE A 79 4.13 0.28 -5.57
CA PHE A 79 2.84 0.71 -5.03
C PHE A 79 2.81 2.19 -4.65
N VAL A 80 3.90 2.74 -4.10
CA VAL A 80 4.06 4.17 -3.85
C VAL A 80 3.91 4.98 -5.14
N GLY A 81 4.57 4.56 -6.22
CA GLY A 81 4.47 5.21 -7.52
C GLY A 81 3.03 5.27 -8.05
N ASP A 82 2.27 4.19 -7.88
CA ASP A 82 0.88 4.13 -8.31
C ASP A 82 -0.07 4.96 -7.44
N LEU A 83 0.18 5.05 -6.14
CA LEU A 83 -0.56 5.95 -5.24
C LEU A 83 -0.31 7.42 -5.59
N LEU A 84 0.94 7.79 -5.89
CA LEU A 84 1.28 9.14 -6.33
C LEU A 84 0.58 9.51 -7.64
N LYS A 85 0.57 8.60 -8.64
CA LYS A 85 -0.18 8.81 -9.91
C LYS A 85 -1.67 9.02 -9.69
N LYS A 86 -2.24 8.41 -8.65
CA LYS A 86 -3.66 8.55 -8.26
C LYS A 86 -3.97 9.84 -7.49
N GLY A 87 -2.95 10.67 -7.19
CA GLY A 87 -3.10 11.95 -6.50
C GLY A 87 -3.15 11.86 -4.98
N PHE A 88 -2.54 10.84 -4.37
CA PHE A 88 -2.38 10.77 -2.91
C PHE A 88 -1.10 11.47 -2.46
N ASN A 89 -1.10 12.01 -1.24
CA ASN A 89 0.13 12.39 -0.54
C ASN A 89 0.71 11.13 0.10
N VAL A 90 1.87 10.70 -0.35
CA VAL A 90 2.46 9.42 0.08
C VAL A 90 3.66 9.67 0.97
N ARG A 91 3.63 9.10 2.18
CA ARG A 91 4.81 8.84 2.99
C ARG A 91 5.28 7.42 2.75
N CYS A 92 6.55 7.27 2.44
CA CYS A 92 7.21 6.00 2.17
C CYS A 92 8.21 5.73 3.30
N VAL A 93 8.06 4.61 4.01
CA VAL A 93 8.91 4.28 5.17
C VAL A 93 9.58 2.93 4.96
N ASP A 94 10.88 2.86 5.18
CA ASP A 94 11.65 1.61 5.15
C ASP A 94 12.85 1.68 6.09
N VAL A 95 13.34 0.53 6.57
CA VAL A 95 14.53 0.46 7.43
C VAL A 95 15.82 0.58 6.62
N LYS A 96 15.79 0.16 5.35
CA LYS A 96 16.96 0.23 4.48
C LYS A 96 17.37 1.67 4.22
N PRO A 97 18.67 1.96 4.06
CA PRO A 97 19.10 3.28 3.60
C PRO A 97 18.57 3.54 2.18
N GLN A 98 18.27 4.80 1.86
CA GLN A 98 17.55 5.17 0.63
C GLN A 98 18.26 4.76 -0.66
N ASN A 99 19.59 4.67 -0.65
CA ASN A 99 20.40 4.20 -1.79
C ASN A 99 20.18 2.70 -2.12
N GLU A 100 19.59 1.93 -1.20
CA GLU A 100 19.25 0.51 -1.40
C GLU A 100 17.75 0.29 -1.68
N TRP A 101 17.00 1.36 -1.90
CA TRP A 101 15.58 1.25 -2.24
C TRP A 101 15.43 0.84 -3.70
N TYR A 102 14.45 -0.02 -3.98
CA TYR A 102 14.14 -0.41 -5.36
C TYR A 102 13.69 0.79 -6.20
N GLN A 103 12.95 1.72 -5.60
CA GLN A 103 12.49 2.95 -6.21
C GLN A 103 12.44 4.05 -5.16
N VAL A 104 12.97 5.22 -5.51
CA VAL A 104 12.83 6.44 -4.71
C VAL A 104 11.97 7.41 -5.50
N HIS A 105 10.86 7.84 -4.90
CA HIS A 105 9.93 8.76 -5.55
C HIS A 105 10.10 10.16 -4.96
N GLY A 106 10.60 11.11 -5.75
CA GLY A 106 10.86 12.48 -5.26
C GLY A 106 9.60 13.26 -4.84
N LYS A 107 8.40 12.80 -5.24
CA LYS A 107 7.12 13.37 -4.81
C LYS A 107 6.59 12.78 -3.50
N ALA A 108 7.19 11.70 -3.01
CA ALA A 108 6.84 11.10 -1.73
C ALA A 108 7.72 11.66 -0.60
N GLU A 109 7.20 11.65 0.61
CA GLU A 109 8.00 11.84 1.83
C GLU A 109 8.72 10.52 2.13
N ASN A 110 10.00 10.42 1.77
CA ASN A 110 10.81 9.21 1.97
C ASN A 110 11.49 9.26 3.34
N VAL A 111 11.16 8.32 4.22
CA VAL A 111 11.64 8.25 5.61
C VAL A 111 12.38 6.94 5.83
N VAL A 112 13.60 7.02 6.37
CA VAL A 112 14.34 5.85 6.84
C VAL A 112 14.06 5.67 8.33
N ALA A 113 13.41 4.58 8.71
CA ALA A 113 13.07 4.29 10.10
C ALA A 113 12.87 2.79 10.36
N ASP A 114 13.31 2.32 11.51
CA ASP A 114 13.03 0.96 11.99
C ASP A 114 11.67 0.91 12.69
N LEU A 115 10.70 0.27 12.03
CA LEU A 115 9.34 0.13 12.54
C LEU A 115 9.21 -0.94 13.65
N ASN A 116 10.27 -1.70 13.95
CA ASN A 116 10.30 -2.52 15.17
C ASN A 116 10.33 -1.65 16.43
N LEU A 117 10.77 -0.40 16.33
CA LEU A 117 10.77 0.54 17.44
C LEU A 117 9.42 1.24 17.52
N ARG A 118 8.75 1.13 18.68
CA ARG A 118 7.41 1.67 18.90
C ARG A 118 7.31 3.15 18.52
N ASP A 119 8.22 3.98 19.00
CA ASP A 119 8.16 5.43 18.78
C ASP A 119 8.30 5.78 17.29
N LYS A 120 9.13 5.02 16.57
CA LYS A 120 9.30 5.19 15.11
C LYS A 120 8.06 4.76 14.34
N ALA A 121 7.38 3.70 14.76
CA ALA A 121 6.09 3.33 14.17
C ALA A 121 5.02 4.40 14.40
N PHE A 122 4.99 5.03 15.58
CA PHE A 122 4.07 6.13 15.88
C PHE A 122 4.37 7.38 15.06
N GLU A 123 5.64 7.77 14.94
CA GLU A 123 6.09 8.86 14.09
C GLU A 123 5.72 8.61 12.62
N ALA A 124 5.96 7.40 12.12
CA ALA A 124 5.71 7.02 10.73
C ALA A 124 4.25 7.23 10.31
N VAL A 125 3.27 6.90 11.16
CA VAL A 125 1.85 6.99 10.80
C VAL A 125 1.19 8.33 11.16
N LYS A 126 1.91 9.20 11.89
CA LYS A 126 1.37 10.47 12.38
C LYS A 126 0.96 11.38 11.22
N GLY A 127 -0.29 11.85 11.23
CA GLY A 127 -0.86 12.73 10.20
C GLY A 127 -1.38 12.01 8.94
N CYS A 128 -1.34 10.68 8.92
CA CYS A 128 -1.89 9.85 7.85
C CYS A 128 -3.33 9.40 8.18
N ASP A 129 -4.13 9.19 7.13
CA ASP A 129 -5.48 8.64 7.23
C ASP A 129 -5.56 7.15 6.84
N THR A 130 -4.56 6.65 6.10
CA THR A 130 -4.52 5.27 5.61
C THR A 130 -3.12 4.68 5.76
N VAL A 131 -3.05 3.48 6.33
CA VAL A 131 -1.80 2.70 6.46
C VAL A 131 -1.83 1.51 5.53
N TYR A 132 -0.78 1.36 4.73
CA TYR A 132 -0.47 0.14 4.00
C TYR A 132 0.78 -0.49 4.61
N ASN A 133 0.60 -1.53 5.43
CA ASN A 133 1.68 -2.25 6.06
C ASN A 133 2.17 -3.40 5.17
N LEU A 134 3.28 -3.15 4.47
CA LEU A 134 4.02 -4.15 3.68
C LEU A 134 5.38 -4.50 4.32
N ALA A 135 5.74 -3.84 5.42
CA ALA A 135 7.03 -4.01 6.08
C ALA A 135 7.08 -5.34 6.82
N CYS A 136 8.08 -6.16 6.49
CA CYS A 136 8.41 -7.38 7.21
C CYS A 136 9.83 -7.84 6.82
N ASN A 137 10.45 -8.64 7.68
CA ASN A 137 11.68 -9.35 7.34
C ASN A 137 11.33 -10.52 6.43
N MET A 138 11.52 -10.33 5.13
CA MET A 138 11.06 -11.25 4.10
C MET A 138 12.14 -11.52 3.05
N GLY A 139 12.11 -12.72 2.47
CA GLY A 139 12.94 -13.13 1.34
C GLY A 139 12.37 -14.37 0.65
N GLY A 140 13.12 -14.99 -0.26
CA GLY A 140 12.73 -16.29 -0.82
C GLY A 140 12.86 -17.44 0.19
N MET A 141 12.50 -18.66 -0.22
CA MET A 141 12.58 -19.86 0.65
C MET A 141 13.95 -20.04 1.33
N GLY A 142 15.04 -19.78 0.60
CA GLY A 142 16.39 -19.89 1.17
C GLY A 142 16.70 -18.90 2.29
N PHE A 143 16.00 -17.75 2.34
CA PHE A 143 16.10 -16.79 3.44
C PHE A 143 15.17 -17.18 4.60
N ILE A 144 13.90 -17.49 4.31
CA ILE A 144 12.88 -17.79 5.33
C ILE A 144 13.31 -19.00 6.18
N GLU A 145 13.74 -20.09 5.55
CA GLU A 145 14.15 -21.32 6.25
C GLU A 145 15.36 -21.12 7.16
N LYS A 146 16.27 -20.21 6.78
CA LYS A 146 17.48 -19.90 7.56
C LYS A 146 17.26 -18.82 8.62
N ASN A 147 16.17 -18.06 8.55
CA ASN A 147 15.93 -16.86 9.36
C ASN A 147 14.53 -16.86 10.00
N LYS A 148 13.99 -18.04 10.35
CA LYS A 148 12.64 -18.20 10.94
C LYS A 148 12.37 -17.24 12.09
N GLY A 149 13.32 -17.11 13.03
CA GLY A 149 13.20 -16.19 14.17
C GLY A 149 13.13 -14.72 13.74
N LEU A 150 13.95 -14.30 12.78
CA LEU A 150 13.95 -12.93 12.27
C LEU A 150 12.65 -12.59 11.54
N CYS A 151 12.09 -13.54 10.79
CA CYS A 151 10.77 -13.40 10.17
C CYS A 151 9.68 -13.21 11.24
N MET A 152 9.71 -13.99 12.32
CA MET A 152 8.75 -13.86 13.43
C MET A 152 8.79 -12.51 14.13
N VAL A 153 9.97 -11.88 14.27
CA VAL A 153 10.11 -10.56 14.91
C VAL A 153 9.31 -9.48 14.18
N SER A 154 8.93 -9.68 12.91
CA SER A 154 8.04 -8.77 12.16
C SER A 154 6.69 -8.54 12.86
N VAL A 155 6.29 -9.40 13.80
CA VAL A 155 5.14 -9.18 14.70
C VAL A 155 5.20 -7.81 15.40
N LEU A 156 6.39 -7.32 15.76
CA LEU A 156 6.56 -6.04 16.44
C LEU A 156 6.10 -4.89 15.54
N ILE A 157 6.46 -4.93 14.25
CA ILE A 157 6.04 -3.94 13.26
C ILE A 157 4.51 -3.90 13.19
N ASN A 158 3.87 -5.07 13.06
CA ASN A 158 2.42 -5.16 12.95
C ASN A 158 1.72 -4.63 14.20
N THR A 159 2.20 -5.05 15.37
CA THR A 159 1.66 -4.66 16.67
C THR A 159 1.79 -3.16 16.89
N HIS A 160 2.98 -2.58 16.67
CA HIS A 160 3.20 -1.16 16.88
C HIS A 160 2.41 -0.28 15.93
N LEU A 161 2.32 -0.64 14.64
CA LEU A 161 1.52 0.10 13.67
C LEU A 161 0.03 0.04 13.99
N LEU A 162 -0.47 -1.11 14.43
CA LEU A 162 -1.86 -1.27 14.83
C LEU A 162 -2.19 -0.45 16.08
N LEU A 163 -1.31 -0.47 17.08
CA LEU A 163 -1.44 0.36 18.28
C LEU A 163 -1.39 1.85 17.94
N ALA A 164 -0.47 2.27 17.08
CA ALA A 164 -0.37 3.65 16.61
C ALA A 164 -1.65 4.10 15.89
N ALA A 165 -2.19 3.25 15.02
CA ALA A 165 -3.44 3.51 14.31
C ALA A 165 -4.63 3.70 15.27
N ARG A 166 -4.69 2.88 16.33
CA ARG A 166 -5.73 2.96 17.36
C ARG A 166 -5.59 4.20 18.25
N GLU A 167 -4.37 4.48 18.72
CA GLU A 167 -4.11 5.47 19.77
C GLU A 167 -4.05 6.91 19.25
N LEU A 168 -3.50 7.14 18.06
CA LEU A 168 -3.34 8.49 17.54
C LEU A 168 -4.66 9.11 17.05
N GLY A 169 -5.67 8.29 16.74
CA GLY A 169 -6.99 8.77 16.30
C GLY A 169 -6.91 9.58 14.99
N GLY A 170 -7.05 8.91 13.85
CA GLY A 170 -6.99 9.58 12.55
C GLY A 170 -6.86 8.61 11.38
N ILE A 171 -6.38 7.40 11.65
CA ILE A 171 -6.31 6.32 10.68
C ILE A 171 -7.70 5.72 10.51
N LYS A 172 -8.21 5.81 9.29
CA LYS A 172 -9.54 5.31 8.89
C LYS A 172 -9.47 3.95 8.24
N LYS A 173 -8.33 3.64 7.60
CA LYS A 173 -8.10 2.40 6.85
C LYS A 173 -6.74 1.84 7.18
N PHE A 174 -6.70 0.54 7.46
CA PHE A 174 -5.47 -0.19 7.73
C PHE A 174 -5.45 -1.43 6.84
N PHE A 175 -4.41 -1.54 6.02
CA PHE A 175 -4.14 -2.68 5.17
C PHE A 175 -2.92 -3.45 5.70
N TYR A 176 -3.06 -4.76 5.80
CA TYR A 176 -2.01 -5.67 6.22
C TYR A 176 -1.71 -6.69 5.12
N ALA A 177 -0.44 -6.75 4.69
CA ALA A 177 0.03 -7.78 3.77
C ALA A 177 0.30 -9.09 4.51
N SER A 178 -0.63 -10.03 4.35
CA SER A 178 -0.47 -11.43 4.75
C SER A 178 0.19 -12.24 3.61
N SER A 179 0.28 -13.55 3.76
CA SER A 179 0.98 -14.44 2.82
C SER A 179 0.17 -15.69 2.53
N ALA A 180 0.46 -16.37 1.41
CA ALA A 180 -0.01 -17.74 1.17
C ALA A 180 0.65 -18.77 2.13
N CYS A 181 1.79 -18.43 2.75
CA CYS A 181 2.45 -19.30 3.74
C CYS A 181 1.62 -19.50 5.03
N VAL A 182 0.51 -18.78 5.19
CA VAL A 182 -0.41 -18.95 6.34
C VAL A 182 -1.30 -20.19 6.21
N TYR A 183 -1.41 -20.77 5.01
CA TYR A 183 -2.25 -21.93 4.77
C TYR A 183 -1.63 -23.20 5.34
N ASN A 184 -2.49 -24.14 5.72
CA ASN A 184 -2.08 -25.42 6.27
C ASN A 184 -1.14 -26.17 5.30
N GLY A 185 0.04 -26.55 5.78
CA GLY A 185 1.07 -27.26 5.02
C GLY A 185 0.63 -28.63 4.54
N ASP A 186 -0.21 -29.34 5.31
CA ASP A 186 -0.69 -30.68 4.95
C ASP A 186 -1.51 -30.67 3.65
N LYS A 187 -2.24 -29.58 3.41
CA LYS A 187 -3.02 -29.36 2.18
C LYS A 187 -2.15 -29.06 0.95
N GLN A 188 -0.85 -28.85 1.14
CA GLN A 188 0.12 -28.47 0.11
C GLN A 188 1.12 -29.60 -0.21
N THR A 189 0.90 -30.80 0.35
CA THR A 189 1.81 -31.95 0.21
C THR A 189 1.64 -32.74 -1.10
N SER A 190 0.56 -32.49 -1.85
CA SER A 190 0.30 -33.21 -3.09
C SER A 190 1.37 -32.89 -4.14
N LYS A 191 1.91 -33.94 -4.78
CA LYS A 191 2.82 -33.82 -5.93
C LYS A 191 2.09 -33.46 -7.24
N SER A 192 0.76 -33.38 -7.22
CA SER A 192 -0.01 -32.90 -8.37
C SER A 192 0.16 -31.40 -8.51
N THR A 193 0.32 -30.92 -9.74
CA THR A 193 0.51 -29.50 -10.08
C THR A 193 -0.65 -28.59 -9.62
N ASP A 194 -1.82 -29.15 -9.34
CA ASP A 194 -3.05 -28.42 -9.04
C ASP A 194 -3.42 -28.46 -7.55
N VAL A 195 -2.75 -27.61 -6.75
CA VAL A 195 -3.16 -27.32 -5.37
C VAL A 195 -3.80 -25.92 -5.33
N TYR A 196 -5.07 -25.87 -4.95
CA TYR A 196 -5.83 -24.65 -4.75
C TYR A 196 -6.18 -24.49 -3.27
N LEU A 197 -5.99 -23.28 -2.74
CA LEU A 197 -6.22 -22.95 -1.34
C LEU A 197 -7.29 -21.86 -1.28
N ARG A 198 -8.33 -22.10 -0.49
CA ARG A 198 -9.37 -21.13 -0.15
C ARG A 198 -9.02 -20.46 1.18
N GLU A 199 -9.58 -19.29 1.44
CA GLU A 199 -9.36 -18.56 2.69
C GLU A 199 -9.74 -19.38 3.92
N GLU A 200 -10.76 -20.24 3.79
CA GLU A 200 -11.22 -21.20 4.79
C GLU A 200 -10.11 -22.19 5.20
N ASP A 201 -9.20 -22.51 4.28
CA ASP A 201 -8.16 -23.51 4.47
C ASP A 201 -7.04 -23.07 5.41
N ALA A 202 -7.05 -21.80 5.84
CA ALA A 202 -6.15 -21.30 6.87
C ALA A 202 -6.40 -21.97 8.23
N TYR A 203 -7.61 -22.48 8.47
CA TYR A 203 -7.97 -23.23 9.66
C TYR A 203 -8.48 -24.64 9.32
N PRO A 204 -8.14 -25.69 10.09
CA PRO A 204 -7.19 -25.70 11.22
C PRO A 204 -5.77 -25.32 10.79
N ALA A 205 -5.13 -24.48 11.61
CA ALA A 205 -3.87 -23.84 11.28
C ALA A 205 -2.70 -24.81 11.44
N MET A 206 -1.93 -24.96 10.36
CA MET A 206 -0.62 -25.63 10.39
C MET A 206 0.30 -24.98 9.34
N PRO A 207 0.54 -23.66 9.40
CA PRO A 207 1.41 -22.97 8.44
C PRO A 207 2.88 -23.38 8.60
N GLU A 208 3.68 -22.98 7.62
CA GLU A 208 5.14 -23.05 7.67
C GLU A 208 5.69 -22.37 8.94
N ASP A 209 6.73 -22.96 9.54
CA ASP A 209 7.41 -22.42 10.71
C ASP A 209 7.87 -20.98 10.49
N GLY A 210 7.74 -20.16 11.54
CA GLY A 210 8.25 -18.80 11.55
C GLY A 210 7.36 -17.84 10.76
N TYR A 211 7.67 -17.63 9.47
CA TYR A 211 7.01 -16.61 8.65
C TYR A 211 5.51 -16.86 8.46
N GLY A 212 5.12 -18.11 8.19
CA GLY A 212 3.71 -18.47 8.02
C GLY A 212 2.89 -18.21 9.27
N TRP A 213 3.41 -18.60 10.44
CA TRP A 213 2.81 -18.31 11.73
C TRP A 213 2.69 -16.80 12.00
N GLU A 214 3.77 -16.04 11.83
CA GLU A 214 3.76 -14.58 12.04
C GLU A 214 2.68 -13.88 11.22
N LYS A 215 2.53 -14.27 9.95
CA LYS A 215 1.51 -13.72 9.03
C LYS A 215 0.08 -14.15 9.34
N LEU A 216 -0.09 -15.24 10.10
CA LEU A 216 -1.39 -15.77 10.46
C LEU A 216 -1.96 -15.09 11.71
N PHE A 217 -1.15 -14.93 12.76
CA PHE A 217 -1.63 -14.45 14.07
C PHE A 217 -1.54 -12.93 14.27
N SER A 218 -0.72 -12.22 13.47
CA SER A 218 -0.64 -10.75 13.48
C SER A 218 -1.89 -10.08 12.90
#